data_AF-A0A9W8CGU5-F1
#
_entry.id   AF-A0A9W8CGU5-F1
#
_cell.length_a   1.000
_cell.length_b   1.000
_cell.length_c   1.000
_cell.angle_alpha   90.00
_cell.angle_beta   90.00
_cell.angle_gamma   90.00
#
_symmetry.space_group_name_H-M   'P 1'
#
loop_
_entity.id
_entity.type
_entity.pdbx_description
1 polymer ?
#
loop_
_entity_poly.entity_id
_entity_poly.type
_entity_poly.pdbx_seq_one_letter_code
_entity_poly.pdbx_strand_id
1 'polypeptide(L)'
;MDHKQLTSSKGLYTEFLAELQAHSYGIRSYTLPQRSSTSGLQYHCTICLLNSSTITVTLSAASGYSVEQHEEVVSFESLTALLSELSPDFNSAMHRSLSARLLSLGDNKLTEDEKDDDDDNEDNDNNRSFTQVSNEKPSLNGVKIHARKRDAKAQAKYEPEEFRTSIFQVISDIPKNDFGKISSALDTAGNTLDYRRYGDTFFETLVTGGIIAPGGIIKDDESLGKLPFSLFVLAQAATIDDQVAGAKIWANLITKLTRRYKYLERIFAETSVHVLENIHRYSDDDNRMLAIGLGVLVSEGFMPMDCFRILQKDHLTKDGIALGFMTDVLRVYLRDNNAAQLSKALKSAKIRQLVDFFPIAKRDNDCFVRHFEAQDLPEIIELHSAHQAVAMRDALVAELARIVRETQSSIDDMTSNGNGGGDGQDQEEDEDVDQVFEAANVKLAKAVQKCMRRNSWGEHDVVVLVWDALMASVDWPLRPEHIDARAALQIQRFSMVLEAFTQSPKSEIALLKHVQMYCYTEPKLLKVFGRMVLELYNADVLSDSAILFWAAKGVRFEGKTEFLKQTEALVNKLQALEADEGDDDSDEEEEEE
;
A
#
# COMPACT_ATOMS: atom_id res chain seq x y z
N MET A 1 2.97 64.48 8.47
CA MET A 1 3.92 63.43 8.05
C MET A 1 3.99 62.46 9.20
N ASP A 2 3.43 61.27 9.03
CA ASP A 2 3.91 60.06 9.67
C ASP A 2 3.23 58.87 8.99
N HIS A 3 4.05 58.08 8.31
CA HIS A 3 3.68 56.88 7.59
C HIS A 3 3.21 55.81 8.60
N LYS A 4 1.90 55.57 8.68
CA LYS A 4 1.37 54.34 9.27
C LYS A 4 1.67 53.18 8.32
N GLN A 5 2.61 52.31 8.71
CA GLN A 5 2.82 51.01 8.08
C GLN A 5 1.53 50.19 8.18
N LEU A 6 0.95 49.89 7.02
CA LEU A 6 -0.10 48.89 6.83
C LEU A 6 0.45 47.53 7.25
N THR A 7 -0.20 46.87 8.21
CA THR A 7 -0.07 45.43 8.43
C THR A 7 -0.54 44.71 7.16
N SER A 8 0.38 43.97 6.55
CA SER A 8 0.34 43.49 5.17
C SER A 8 -0.80 42.51 4.88
N SER A 9 -1.69 42.88 3.95
CA SER A 9 -2.72 42.01 3.36
C SER A 9 -2.16 40.79 2.61
N LYS A 10 -0.82 40.69 2.45
CA LYS A 10 -0.18 39.53 1.86
C LYS A 10 -0.29 38.28 2.75
N GLY A 11 -0.35 38.41 4.08
CA GLY A 11 -0.36 37.26 4.99
C GLY A 11 -1.57 36.33 4.77
N LEU A 12 -2.77 36.89 4.92
CA LEU A 12 -4.04 36.15 4.77
C LEU A 12 -4.27 35.64 3.35
N TYR A 13 -3.89 36.41 2.33
CA TYR A 13 -4.01 35.99 0.93
C TYR A 13 -3.09 34.81 0.59
N THR A 14 -1.86 34.85 1.11
CA THR A 14 -0.89 33.78 0.90
C THR A 14 -1.23 32.52 1.72
N GLU A 15 -1.78 32.67 2.93
CA GLU A 15 -2.29 31.54 3.72
C GLU A 15 -3.52 30.89 3.06
N PHE A 16 -4.46 31.69 2.55
CA PHE A 16 -5.65 31.17 1.87
C PHE A 16 -5.29 30.43 0.57
N LEU A 17 -4.32 30.94 -0.20
CA LEU A 17 -3.78 30.25 -1.38
C LEU A 17 -3.03 28.96 -1.01
N ALA A 18 -2.27 28.97 0.10
CA ALA A 18 -1.56 27.79 0.59
C ALA A 18 -2.54 26.70 1.05
N GLU A 19 -3.67 27.06 1.65
CA GLU A 19 -4.68 26.11 2.14
C GLU A 19 -5.53 25.52 0.99
N LEU A 20 -5.85 26.33 -0.04
CA LEU A 20 -6.43 25.84 -1.30
C LEU A 20 -5.51 24.86 -2.05
N GLN A 21 -4.20 25.08 -2.00
CA GLN A 21 -3.20 24.19 -2.59
C GLN A 21 -2.95 22.93 -1.75
N ALA A 22 -2.99 23.03 -0.41
CA ALA A 22 -2.69 21.91 0.49
C ALA A 22 -3.80 20.86 0.62
N HIS A 23 -5.04 21.19 0.24
CA HIS A 23 -6.19 20.29 0.31
C HIS A 23 -6.66 19.74 -1.04
N SER A 24 -5.88 19.93 -2.11
CA SER A 24 -6.14 19.34 -3.43
C SER A 24 -7.59 19.49 -3.91
N TYR A 25 -8.25 20.64 -3.64
CA TYR A 25 -9.62 20.86 -4.08
C TYR A 25 -9.75 21.03 -5.60
N GLY A 26 -8.65 20.99 -6.36
CA GLY A 26 -8.69 20.59 -7.77
C GLY A 26 -9.60 21.40 -8.68
N ILE A 27 -9.93 22.66 -8.35
CA ILE A 27 -10.69 23.50 -9.29
C ILE A 27 -9.69 24.22 -10.18
N ARG A 28 -9.42 23.63 -11.35
CA ARG A 28 -8.69 24.29 -12.44
C ARG A 28 -9.63 25.04 -13.40
N SER A 29 -10.90 24.62 -13.49
CA SER A 29 -12.06 25.38 -14.00
C SER A 29 -13.35 24.56 -13.76
N TYR A 30 -14.51 25.22 -13.61
CA TYR A 30 -15.84 24.61 -13.47
C TYR A 30 -16.84 25.41 -14.34
N THR A 31 -17.80 24.75 -14.99
CA THR A 31 -18.85 25.42 -15.79
C THR A 31 -20.23 24.86 -15.40
N LEU A 32 -21.21 25.74 -15.15
CA LEU A 32 -22.63 25.39 -14.93
C LEU A 32 -23.47 25.84 -16.15
N PRO A 33 -24.58 25.16 -16.53
CA PRO A 33 -25.48 25.64 -17.58
C PRO A 33 -26.34 26.79 -17.04
N GLN A 34 -26.56 27.85 -17.83
CA GLN A 34 -27.59 28.84 -17.53
C GLN A 34 -28.81 28.68 -18.44
N ARG A 35 -29.99 28.62 -17.82
CA ARG A 35 -31.21 29.17 -18.43
C ARG A 35 -31.56 30.45 -17.68
N SER A 36 -31.61 31.57 -18.39
CA SER A 36 -32.59 32.61 -18.12
C SER A 36 -33.28 32.98 -19.43
N SER A 37 -34.60 33.04 -19.39
CA SER A 37 -35.43 33.34 -20.55
C SER A 37 -35.25 34.81 -20.95
N THR A 38 -34.61 35.06 -22.09
CA THR A 38 -35.20 35.78 -23.24
C THR A 38 -34.21 35.79 -24.40
N SER A 39 -34.61 35.12 -25.49
CA SER A 39 -34.08 35.25 -26.85
C SER A 39 -32.56 35.47 -27.01
N GLY A 40 -31.84 34.35 -26.95
CA GLY A 40 -30.70 34.03 -27.81
C GLY A 40 -29.51 34.97 -27.82
N LEU A 41 -28.57 34.79 -26.88
CA LEU A 41 -27.11 34.98 -27.04
C LEU A 41 -26.39 34.27 -25.86
N GLN A 42 -25.43 33.38 -26.17
CA GLN A 42 -24.65 32.59 -25.20
C GLN A 42 -23.35 33.32 -24.83
N TYR A 43 -23.10 33.50 -23.53
CA TYR A 43 -21.86 34.06 -22.99
C TYR A 43 -21.05 32.94 -22.32
N HIS A 44 -19.71 32.98 -22.44
CA HIS A 44 -18.83 31.81 -22.18
C HIS A 44 -17.79 32.00 -21.06
N CYS A 45 -17.59 33.20 -20.50
CA CYS A 45 -16.54 33.44 -19.51
C CYS A 45 -16.89 34.59 -18.54
N THR A 46 -16.62 34.39 -17.25
CA THR A 46 -16.68 35.40 -16.19
C THR A 46 -15.28 35.52 -15.56
N ILE A 47 -14.68 36.70 -15.62
CA ILE A 47 -13.38 36.98 -15.01
C ILE A 47 -13.59 37.92 -13.82
N CYS A 48 -13.22 37.46 -12.63
CA CYS A 48 -13.21 38.26 -11.41
C CYS A 48 -11.77 38.67 -11.08
N LEU A 49 -11.47 39.96 -11.18
CA LEU A 49 -10.18 40.52 -10.81
C LEU A 49 -10.28 41.12 -9.41
N LEU A 50 -9.53 40.56 -8.47
CA LEU A 50 -9.39 41.11 -7.13
C LEU A 50 -8.16 42.02 -7.06
N ASN A 51 -8.39 43.28 -6.69
CA ASN A 51 -7.34 44.15 -6.20
C ASN A 51 -7.55 44.35 -4.68
N SER A 52 -6.53 44.85 -4.00
CA SER A 52 -6.47 45.20 -2.58
C SER A 52 -7.64 46.03 -2.02
N SER A 53 -8.52 46.60 -2.86
CA SER A 53 -9.68 47.40 -2.44
C SER A 53 -10.96 47.25 -3.28
N THR A 54 -10.94 46.56 -4.42
CA THR A 54 -12.12 46.41 -5.30
C THR A 54 -12.13 45.07 -6.03
N ILE A 55 -13.34 44.60 -6.35
CA ILE A 55 -13.57 43.41 -7.19
C ILE A 55 -14.24 43.87 -8.47
N THR A 56 -13.60 43.62 -9.61
CA THR A 56 -14.13 43.94 -10.94
C THR A 56 -14.50 42.67 -11.67
N VAL A 57 -15.73 42.62 -12.19
CA VAL A 57 -16.24 41.49 -12.97
C VAL A 57 -16.42 41.91 -14.43
N THR A 58 -15.81 41.17 -15.36
CA THR A 58 -15.94 41.40 -16.80
C THR A 58 -16.59 40.19 -17.48
N LEU A 59 -17.57 40.47 -18.34
CA LEU A 59 -18.33 39.48 -19.11
C LEU A 59 -18.04 39.67 -20.61
N SER A 60 -17.82 38.57 -21.35
CA SER A 60 -17.49 38.63 -22.80
C SER A 60 -18.39 37.72 -23.65
N ALA A 61 -18.78 38.22 -24.84
CA ALA A 61 -19.68 37.56 -25.79
C ALA A 61 -18.94 36.77 -26.87
N ALA A 62 -19.51 35.66 -27.32
CA ALA A 62 -18.86 34.68 -28.20
C ALA A 62 -18.58 35.13 -29.64
N SER A 63 -19.08 36.28 -30.10
CA SER A 63 -19.03 36.69 -31.51
C SER A 63 -18.14 37.91 -31.75
N GLY A 64 -16.83 37.81 -31.56
CA GLY A 64 -15.81 38.71 -32.14
C GLY A 64 -15.96 40.24 -31.93
N TYR A 65 -16.88 40.68 -31.09
CA TYR A 65 -17.17 42.08 -30.80
C TYR A 65 -17.13 42.26 -29.29
N SER A 66 -16.16 43.06 -28.84
CA SER A 66 -15.98 43.45 -27.45
C SER A 66 -17.16 44.29 -26.98
N VAL A 67 -17.93 43.76 -26.03
CA VAL A 67 -18.78 44.58 -25.16
C VAL A 67 -18.31 44.28 -23.74
N GLU A 68 -17.50 45.17 -23.18
CA GLU A 68 -17.12 45.14 -21.78
C GLU A 68 -18.23 45.83 -20.97
N GLN A 69 -18.82 45.11 -20.02
CA GLN A 69 -19.56 45.71 -18.92
C GLN A 69 -18.80 45.46 -17.63
N HIS A 70 -18.68 46.51 -16.82
CA HIS A 70 -18.00 46.51 -15.54
C HIS A 70 -19.02 46.77 -14.43
N GLU A 71 -19.07 45.89 -13.43
CA GLU A 71 -19.71 46.19 -12.16
C GLU A 71 -18.66 46.15 -11.04
N GLU A 72 -18.65 47.20 -10.21
CA GLU A 72 -17.85 47.27 -8.99
C GLU A 72 -18.62 46.61 -7.84
N VAL A 73 -18.05 45.56 -7.25
CA VAL A 73 -18.61 44.93 -6.05
C VAL A 73 -17.79 45.35 -4.83
N VAL A 74 -18.48 45.92 -3.83
CA VAL A 74 -17.89 46.72 -2.74
C VAL A 74 -17.83 45.97 -1.39
N SER A 75 -18.40 44.76 -1.27
CA SER A 75 -18.35 44.00 -0.02
C SER A 75 -18.38 42.47 -0.18
N PHE A 76 -17.78 41.78 0.79
CA PHE A 76 -17.71 40.31 0.86
C PHE A 76 -19.09 39.64 0.94
N GLU A 77 -20.07 40.30 1.59
CA GLU A 77 -21.46 39.83 1.64
C GLU A 77 -22.12 39.83 0.26
N SER A 78 -21.81 40.81 -0.59
CA SER A 78 -22.34 40.90 -1.96
C SER A 78 -21.77 39.80 -2.85
N LEU A 79 -20.49 39.46 -2.67
CA LEU A 79 -19.83 38.33 -3.34
C LEU A 79 -20.43 36.99 -2.90
N THR A 80 -20.73 36.84 -1.62
CA THR A 80 -21.30 35.61 -1.05
C THR A 80 -22.75 35.37 -1.52
N ALA A 81 -23.53 36.45 -1.65
CA ALA A 81 -24.88 36.40 -2.21
C ALA A 81 -24.86 36.00 -3.70
N LEU A 82 -23.97 36.60 -4.50
CA LEU A 82 -23.80 36.29 -5.93
C LEU A 82 -23.39 34.82 -6.16
N LEU A 83 -22.48 34.30 -5.33
CA LEU A 83 -22.01 32.90 -5.41
C LEU A 83 -23.06 31.89 -4.93
N SER A 84 -23.88 32.25 -3.93
CA SER A 84 -25.00 31.42 -3.47
C SER A 84 -26.14 31.33 -4.50
N GLU A 85 -26.36 32.39 -5.28
CA GLU A 85 -27.34 32.36 -6.40
C GLU A 85 -26.85 31.55 -7.61
N LEU A 86 -25.53 31.42 -7.80
CA LEU A 86 -24.93 30.72 -8.95
C LEU A 86 -24.83 29.18 -8.75
N SER A 87 -24.87 28.66 -7.52
CA SER A 87 -24.93 27.22 -7.25
C SER A 87 -25.43 26.91 -5.82
N PRO A 88 -26.64 26.33 -5.66
CA PRO A 88 -27.18 25.96 -4.34
C PRO A 88 -26.42 24.84 -3.62
N ASP A 89 -25.58 24.08 -4.33
CA ASP A 89 -24.82 22.93 -3.81
C ASP A 89 -23.41 23.30 -3.28
N PHE A 90 -23.10 24.60 -3.17
CA PHE A 90 -21.83 25.07 -2.60
C PHE A 90 -21.82 24.83 -1.07
N ASN A 91 -21.29 23.66 -0.72
CA ASN A 91 -21.42 22.94 0.55
C ASN A 91 -21.34 23.76 1.85
N SER A 92 -22.34 23.60 2.71
CA SER A 92 -22.46 24.18 4.07
C SER A 92 -21.30 23.81 5.02
N ALA A 93 -20.49 22.81 4.67
CA ALA A 93 -19.28 22.40 5.39
C ALA A 93 -18.14 23.43 5.27
N MET A 94 -18.00 24.10 4.12
CA MET A 94 -16.99 25.14 3.89
C MET A 94 -17.27 26.36 4.79
N HIS A 95 -18.54 26.76 4.90
CA HIS A 95 -19.00 27.85 5.77
C HIS A 95 -18.69 27.61 7.25
N ARG A 96 -18.85 26.36 7.75
CA ARG A 96 -18.58 26.02 9.17
C ARG A 96 -17.07 25.97 9.47
N SER A 97 -16.27 25.46 8.53
CA SER A 97 -14.81 25.35 8.70
C SER A 97 -14.13 26.73 8.71
N LEU A 98 -14.49 27.62 7.78
CA LEU A 98 -13.97 28.98 7.71
C LEU A 98 -14.41 29.84 8.92
N SER A 99 -15.67 29.72 9.35
CA SER A 99 -16.18 30.48 10.50
C SER A 99 -15.53 30.05 11.82
N ALA A 100 -15.29 28.76 12.02
CA ALA A 100 -14.66 28.23 13.24
C ALA A 100 -13.18 28.63 13.36
N ARG A 101 -12.45 28.71 12.24
CA ARG A 101 -11.02 29.08 12.22
C ARG A 101 -10.81 30.58 12.42
N LEU A 102 -11.69 31.43 11.88
CA LEU A 102 -11.61 32.88 12.08
C LEU A 102 -11.90 33.30 13.53
N LEU A 103 -12.77 32.57 14.24
CA LEU A 103 -12.95 32.73 15.69
C LEU A 103 -11.68 32.38 16.49
N SER A 104 -10.89 31.40 16.04
CA SER A 104 -9.63 31.01 16.69
C SER A 104 -8.45 31.96 16.41
N LEU A 105 -8.54 32.76 15.35
CA LEU A 105 -7.52 33.75 14.95
C LEU A 105 -7.69 35.11 15.65
N GLY A 106 -8.78 35.30 16.40
CA GLY A 106 -9.01 36.51 17.21
C GLY A 106 -8.23 36.56 18.53
N ASP A 107 -7.71 35.43 19.02
CA ASP A 107 -7.29 35.29 20.43
C ASP A 107 -5.78 35.18 20.70
N ASN A 108 -4.89 35.24 19.70
CA ASN A 108 -3.45 35.19 19.97
C ASN A 108 -2.69 36.43 19.44
N LYS A 109 -2.48 37.38 20.35
CA LYS A 109 -1.44 38.42 20.29
C LYS A 109 -0.57 38.32 21.55
N LEU A 110 0.71 38.72 21.41
CA LEU A 110 1.83 38.71 22.37
C LEU A 110 2.68 37.42 22.23
N THR A 111 3.98 37.42 21.91
CA THR A 111 5.10 38.35 22.21
C THR A 111 6.25 38.28 21.17
N GLU A 112 6.85 39.46 20.92
CA GLU A 112 8.24 39.83 20.53
C GLU A 112 9.37 38.98 21.19
N ASP A 113 10.66 38.91 20.81
CA ASP A 113 11.58 39.77 20.00
C ASP A 113 12.99 39.10 19.75
N GLU A 114 13.74 39.63 18.75
CA GLU A 114 15.22 39.86 18.63
C GLU A 114 16.25 38.67 18.64
N LYS A 115 17.42 38.64 17.93
CA LYS A 115 18.38 39.64 17.41
C LYS A 115 19.46 39.00 16.46
N ASP A 116 19.83 39.66 15.35
CA ASP A 116 21.15 40.22 14.90
C ASP A 116 22.49 39.58 15.43
N ASP A 117 23.66 39.51 14.74
CA ASP A 117 24.34 40.32 13.70
C ASP A 117 25.58 39.58 13.09
N ASP A 118 25.96 40.00 11.87
CA ASP A 118 27.28 40.32 11.27
C ASP A 118 28.46 39.36 10.89
N ASP A 119 28.99 39.73 9.71
CA ASP A 119 30.38 39.84 9.22
C ASP A 119 31.12 38.71 8.43
N ASP A 120 31.15 38.90 7.10
CA ASP A 120 32.29 39.16 6.19
C ASP A 120 33.60 38.31 6.14
N ASN A 121 33.87 37.87 4.89
CA ASN A 121 35.13 37.94 4.11
C ASN A 121 36.10 36.75 3.90
N GLU A 122 36.48 36.67 2.61
CA GLU A 122 37.73 36.25 1.95
C GLU A 122 38.09 34.76 1.67
N ASP A 123 37.97 34.44 0.36
CA ASP A 123 38.87 33.71 -0.55
C ASP A 123 40.02 32.84 0.02
N ASN A 124 40.06 31.55 -0.38
CA ASN A 124 41.21 31.00 -1.13
C ASN A 124 40.94 29.63 -1.77
N ASP A 125 41.64 29.40 -2.89
CA ASP A 125 41.73 28.25 -3.77
C ASP A 125 41.90 26.86 -3.13
N ASN A 126 41.25 25.83 -3.70
CA ASN A 126 41.95 24.71 -4.34
C ASN A 126 41.03 23.72 -5.08
N ASN A 127 41.32 23.56 -6.37
CA ASN A 127 40.76 22.60 -7.31
C ASN A 127 41.48 21.24 -7.24
N ARG A 128 40.74 20.12 -7.32
CA ARG A 128 41.27 18.81 -7.77
C ARG A 128 40.20 18.01 -8.53
N SER A 129 40.16 18.20 -9.85
CA SER A 129 39.53 17.29 -10.82
C SER A 129 40.56 16.31 -11.39
N PHE A 130 40.28 15.01 -11.33
CA PHE A 130 41.07 13.95 -12.00
C PHE A 130 40.52 13.67 -13.41
N THR A 131 41.37 13.85 -14.42
CA THR A 131 41.19 13.39 -15.80
C THR A 131 41.63 11.93 -15.97
N GLN A 132 40.90 11.13 -16.76
CA GLN A 132 41.45 9.94 -17.40
C GLN A 132 41.20 9.95 -18.92
N VAL A 133 42.28 9.59 -19.63
CA VAL A 133 42.52 9.76 -21.06
C VAL A 133 42.09 8.53 -21.84
N SER A 134 41.47 8.78 -22.99
CA SER A 134 41.12 7.82 -24.05
C SER A 134 42.35 7.21 -24.71
N ASN A 135 42.37 5.89 -24.88
CA ASN A 135 43.47 5.16 -25.54
C ASN A 135 42.95 4.52 -26.84
N GLU A 136 43.25 5.12 -28.00
CA GLU A 136 43.04 4.53 -29.32
C GLU A 136 44.25 3.68 -29.73
N LYS A 137 44.00 2.57 -30.45
CA LYS A 137 45.00 1.70 -31.08
C LYS A 137 44.89 1.75 -32.62
N PRO A 138 45.99 1.50 -33.35
CA PRO A 138 46.22 2.05 -34.69
C PRO A 138 45.50 1.29 -35.82
N SER A 139 45.16 2.02 -36.89
CA SER A 139 44.52 1.50 -38.10
C SER A 139 45.53 0.83 -39.05
N LEU A 140 45.21 -0.40 -39.49
CA LEU A 140 45.87 -1.06 -40.61
C LEU A 140 45.04 -0.85 -41.88
N ASN A 141 45.57 -0.03 -42.78
CA ASN A 141 45.03 0.17 -44.12
C ASN A 141 45.17 -1.09 -44.98
N GLY A 142 44.08 -1.48 -45.64
CA GLY A 142 44.16 -2.15 -46.94
C GLY A 142 43.86 -3.66 -47.00
N VAL A 143 42.66 -4.10 -46.59
CA VAL A 143 42.01 -5.28 -47.19
C VAL A 143 40.49 -5.02 -47.24
N LYS A 144 39.90 -5.02 -48.45
CA LYS A 144 38.44 -4.97 -48.63
C LYS A 144 37.84 -6.31 -48.18
N ILE A 145 37.47 -6.39 -46.90
CA ILE A 145 36.68 -7.51 -46.38
C ILE A 145 35.21 -7.09 -46.48
N HIS A 146 34.44 -7.77 -47.33
CA HIS A 146 32.99 -7.66 -47.34
C HIS A 146 32.45 -8.15 -45.98
N ALA A 147 32.07 -7.21 -45.12
CA ALA A 147 31.40 -7.51 -43.85
C ALA A 147 30.09 -8.27 -44.13
N ARG A 148 29.83 -9.33 -43.34
CA ARG A 148 28.60 -10.11 -43.46
C ARG A 148 27.41 -9.25 -43.03
N LYS A 149 26.26 -9.42 -43.69
CA LYS A 149 25.00 -8.66 -43.50
C LYS A 149 24.50 -8.56 -42.03
N ARG A 150 25.04 -9.36 -41.11
CA ARG A 150 24.77 -9.29 -39.66
C ARG A 150 25.59 -8.23 -38.93
N ASP A 151 26.83 -7.98 -39.35
CA ASP A 151 27.73 -7.01 -38.70
C ASP A 151 27.34 -5.57 -39.04
N ALA A 152 26.84 -5.34 -40.26
CA ALA A 152 26.26 -4.05 -40.68
C ALA A 152 25.00 -3.67 -39.88
N LYS A 153 24.26 -4.65 -39.34
CA LYS A 153 23.05 -4.41 -38.54
C LYS A 153 23.38 -4.02 -37.09
N ALA A 154 24.53 -4.48 -36.57
CA ALA A 154 25.04 -4.12 -35.25
C ALA A 154 25.74 -2.74 -35.23
N GLN A 155 26.22 -2.26 -36.38
CA GLN A 155 26.88 -0.95 -36.53
C GLN A 155 25.98 0.17 -37.06
N ALA A 156 24.74 -0.11 -37.48
CA ALA A 156 23.83 0.95 -37.89
C ALA A 156 23.63 1.93 -36.72
N LYS A 157 23.58 3.24 -36.98
CA LYS A 157 23.37 4.28 -35.96
C LYS A 157 21.99 4.11 -35.30
N TYR A 158 21.87 4.42 -34.01
CA TYR A 158 20.58 4.37 -33.30
C TYR A 158 19.82 5.66 -33.61
N GLU A 159 18.74 5.55 -34.39
CA GLU A 159 18.00 6.67 -34.97
C GLU A 159 16.50 6.60 -34.58
N PRO A 160 16.17 6.97 -33.32
CA PRO A 160 14.81 6.83 -32.79
C PRO A 160 13.78 7.72 -33.50
N GLU A 161 14.19 8.90 -33.97
CA GLU A 161 13.33 9.83 -34.72
C GLU A 161 12.93 9.27 -36.10
N GLU A 162 13.87 8.63 -36.79
CA GLU A 162 13.60 7.96 -38.08
C GLU A 162 12.71 6.73 -37.89
N PHE A 163 12.93 5.98 -36.80
CA PHE A 163 12.07 4.87 -36.44
C PHE A 163 10.63 5.34 -36.17
N ARG A 164 10.44 6.40 -35.37
CA ARG A 164 9.12 7.01 -35.14
C ARG A 164 8.48 7.44 -36.47
N THR A 165 9.22 8.13 -37.33
CA THR A 165 8.73 8.58 -38.64
C THR A 165 8.23 7.40 -39.47
N SER A 166 8.93 6.27 -39.43
CA SER A 166 8.52 5.04 -40.11
C SER A 166 7.20 4.49 -39.55
N ILE A 167 6.92 4.63 -38.25
CA ILE A 167 5.62 4.27 -37.65
C ILE A 167 4.49 5.14 -38.23
N PHE A 168 4.70 6.45 -38.39
CA PHE A 168 3.71 7.33 -39.04
C PHE A 168 3.49 6.98 -40.51
N GLN A 169 4.53 6.58 -41.24
CA GLN A 169 4.41 6.14 -42.64
C GLN A 169 3.60 4.85 -42.78
N VAL A 170 3.77 3.90 -41.86
CA VAL A 170 3.01 2.62 -41.87
C VAL A 170 1.50 2.83 -41.79
N ILE A 171 1.06 3.92 -41.16
CA ILE A 171 -0.36 4.20 -40.87
C ILE A 171 -0.93 5.36 -41.69
N SER A 172 -0.15 6.00 -42.57
CA SER A 172 -0.52 7.28 -43.21
C SER A 172 -1.84 7.22 -43.98
N ASP A 173 -2.12 6.07 -44.59
CA ASP A 173 -3.28 5.86 -45.45
C ASP A 173 -4.46 5.20 -44.70
N ILE A 174 -4.34 5.03 -43.39
CA ILE A 174 -5.35 4.38 -42.54
C ILE A 174 -6.14 5.45 -41.79
N PRO A 175 -7.49 5.40 -41.80
CA PRO A 175 -8.30 6.29 -40.96
C PRO A 175 -7.89 6.19 -39.49
N LYS A 176 -7.72 7.34 -38.82
CA LYS A 176 -7.19 7.42 -37.44
C LYS A 176 -8.01 6.64 -36.41
N ASN A 177 -9.29 6.36 -36.70
CA ASN A 177 -10.21 5.61 -35.85
C ASN A 177 -10.35 4.13 -36.24
N ASP A 178 -9.68 3.66 -37.29
CA ASP A 178 -9.69 2.24 -37.69
C ASP A 178 -8.58 1.48 -36.96
N PHE A 179 -8.77 1.30 -35.64
CA PHE A 179 -7.80 0.65 -34.76
C PHE A 179 -7.49 -0.80 -35.15
N GLY A 180 -8.45 -1.47 -35.81
CA GLY A 180 -8.26 -2.81 -36.37
C GLY A 180 -7.20 -2.82 -37.46
N LYS A 181 -7.32 -1.94 -38.47
CA LYS A 181 -6.32 -1.81 -39.53
C LYS A 181 -4.99 -1.29 -39.03
N ILE A 182 -4.99 -0.31 -38.11
CA ILE A 182 -3.75 0.20 -37.48
C ILE A 182 -3.00 -0.95 -36.80
N SER A 183 -3.70 -1.75 -35.98
CA SER A 183 -3.11 -2.90 -35.30
C SER A 183 -2.52 -3.90 -36.30
N SER A 184 -3.24 -4.26 -37.36
CA SER A 184 -2.74 -5.18 -38.40
C SER A 184 -1.55 -4.61 -39.20
N ALA A 185 -1.51 -3.29 -39.43
CA ALA A 185 -0.43 -2.62 -40.13
C ALA A 185 0.87 -2.63 -39.31
N LEU A 186 0.79 -2.27 -38.02
CA LEU A 186 1.93 -2.36 -37.10
C LEU A 186 2.42 -3.81 -36.95
N ASP A 187 1.48 -4.74 -36.83
CA ASP A 187 1.78 -6.17 -36.74
C ASP A 187 2.53 -6.67 -38.00
N THR A 188 2.16 -6.18 -39.18
CA THR A 188 2.87 -6.51 -40.43
C THR A 188 4.22 -5.79 -40.52
N ALA A 189 4.28 -4.53 -40.08
CA ALA A 189 5.48 -3.70 -40.13
C ALA A 189 6.63 -4.23 -39.27
N GLY A 190 6.37 -5.02 -38.22
CA GLY A 190 7.41 -5.70 -37.45
C GLY A 190 8.26 -6.71 -38.25
N ASN A 191 7.88 -7.03 -39.50
CA ASN A 191 8.71 -7.82 -40.43
C ASN A 191 9.80 -6.96 -41.12
N THR A 192 9.61 -5.64 -41.18
CA THR A 192 10.51 -4.69 -41.85
C THR A 192 11.17 -3.73 -40.87
N LEU A 193 10.43 -3.27 -39.86
CA LEU A 193 10.91 -2.40 -38.78
C LEU A 193 11.56 -3.22 -37.67
N ASP A 194 12.68 -2.72 -37.12
CA ASP A 194 13.44 -3.43 -36.09
C ASP A 194 12.89 -3.14 -34.68
N TYR A 195 11.77 -3.77 -34.35
CA TYR A 195 11.14 -3.68 -33.03
C TYR A 195 12.01 -4.18 -31.89
N ARG A 196 12.97 -5.07 -32.17
CA ARG A 196 13.89 -5.55 -31.13
C ARG A 196 14.88 -4.47 -30.73
N ARG A 197 15.35 -3.68 -31.72
CA ARG A 197 16.30 -2.60 -31.50
C ARG A 197 15.64 -1.34 -30.93
N TYR A 198 14.47 -0.99 -31.43
CA TYR A 198 13.78 0.25 -31.10
C TYR A 198 12.58 0.02 -30.17
N GLY A 199 12.52 -1.11 -29.46
CA GLY A 199 11.37 -1.47 -28.64
C GLY A 199 11.05 -0.44 -27.56
N ASP A 200 12.06 0.15 -26.93
CA ASP A 200 11.85 1.24 -25.95
C ASP A 200 11.19 2.46 -26.60
N THR A 201 11.81 3.02 -27.65
CA THR A 201 11.24 4.15 -28.41
C THR A 201 9.84 3.82 -28.93
N PHE A 202 9.62 2.58 -29.37
CA PHE A 202 8.32 2.13 -29.86
C PHE A 202 7.26 2.24 -28.77
N PHE A 203 7.51 1.66 -27.59
CA PHE A 203 6.54 1.69 -26.50
C PHE A 203 6.39 3.08 -25.86
N GLU A 204 7.45 3.87 -25.77
CA GLU A 204 7.36 5.28 -25.38
C GLU A 204 6.45 6.08 -26.33
N THR A 205 6.58 5.84 -27.64
CA THR A 205 5.73 6.49 -28.65
C THR A 205 4.28 5.99 -28.56
N LEU A 206 4.08 4.69 -28.32
CA LEU A 206 2.74 4.14 -28.12
C LEU A 206 2.07 4.63 -26.83
N VAL A 207 2.84 5.06 -25.81
CA VAL A 207 2.29 5.65 -24.59
C VAL A 207 2.02 7.15 -24.79
N THR A 208 3.08 7.90 -25.10
CA THR A 208 3.06 9.37 -25.05
C THR A 208 2.56 10.03 -26.33
N GLY A 209 2.68 9.33 -27.46
CA GLY A 209 2.50 9.88 -28.80
C GLY A 209 3.74 10.58 -29.38
N GLY A 210 4.79 10.75 -28.58
CA GLY A 210 6.06 11.39 -28.96
C GLY A 210 7.27 10.55 -28.51
N ILE A 211 8.47 11.15 -28.48
CA ILE A 211 9.69 10.50 -27.97
C ILE A 211 10.03 11.10 -26.61
N ILE A 212 10.38 10.26 -25.63
CA ILE A 212 10.88 10.75 -24.35
C ILE A 212 12.37 11.06 -24.49
N ALA A 213 12.72 12.34 -24.40
CA ALA A 213 14.11 12.77 -24.41
C ALA A 213 14.81 12.47 -23.08
N PRO A 214 16.15 12.46 -23.03
CA PRO A 214 16.88 12.41 -21.77
C PRO A 214 16.36 13.46 -20.78
N GLY A 215 16.02 13.02 -19.56
CA GLY A 215 15.40 13.87 -18.54
C GLY A 215 13.87 13.82 -18.47
N GLY A 216 13.22 12.95 -19.25
CA GLY A 216 11.78 12.67 -19.11
C GLY A 216 10.86 13.65 -19.84
N ILE A 217 11.40 14.46 -20.75
CA ILE A 217 10.63 15.46 -21.50
C ILE A 217 10.08 14.82 -22.77
N ILE A 218 8.76 14.87 -22.95
CA ILE A 218 8.09 14.38 -24.15
C ILE A 218 8.34 15.37 -25.29
N LYS A 219 8.94 14.90 -26.38
CA LYS A 219 9.18 15.65 -27.61
C LYS A 219 8.25 15.17 -28.72
N ASP A 220 7.36 16.07 -29.11
CA ASP A 220 6.54 15.90 -30.29
C ASP A 220 7.31 16.31 -31.55
N ASP A 221 6.94 15.72 -32.68
CA ASP A 221 7.40 16.21 -33.98
C ASP A 221 6.51 17.37 -34.41
N GLU A 222 7.07 18.55 -34.69
CA GLU A 222 6.27 19.70 -35.13
C GLU A 222 5.49 19.41 -36.43
N SER A 223 6.01 18.53 -37.28
CA SER A 223 5.40 18.21 -38.58
C SER A 223 4.41 17.05 -38.50
N LEU A 224 4.71 16.01 -37.72
CA LEU A 224 3.86 14.81 -37.62
C LEU A 224 2.84 14.88 -36.47
N GLY A 225 3.08 15.73 -35.48
CA GLY A 225 2.29 15.80 -34.25
C GLY A 225 2.39 14.54 -33.39
N LYS A 226 1.39 14.33 -32.52
CA LYS A 226 1.28 13.14 -31.66
C LYS A 226 0.70 11.95 -32.42
N LEU A 227 1.17 10.76 -32.09
CA LEU A 227 0.64 9.50 -32.64
C LEU A 227 -0.84 9.33 -32.25
N PRO A 228 -1.78 9.20 -33.20
CA PRO A 228 -3.21 9.34 -32.92
C PRO A 228 -3.85 8.17 -32.15
N PHE A 229 -3.12 7.07 -31.96
CA PHE A 229 -3.55 5.90 -31.20
C PHE A 229 -2.64 5.62 -30.00
N SER A 230 -1.82 6.60 -29.59
CA SER A 230 -1.10 6.47 -28.32
C SER A 230 -2.06 6.50 -27.15
N LEU A 231 -1.62 5.99 -25.99
CA LEU A 231 -2.41 6.04 -24.76
C LEU A 231 -2.86 7.47 -24.43
N PHE A 232 -1.97 8.46 -24.50
CA PHE A 232 -2.28 9.85 -24.15
C PHE A 232 -3.24 10.54 -25.13
N VAL A 233 -3.41 9.99 -26.33
CA VAL A 233 -4.44 10.49 -27.26
C VAL A 233 -5.75 9.72 -27.08
N LEU A 234 -5.69 8.40 -26.94
CA LEU A 234 -6.88 7.56 -26.82
C LEU A 234 -7.60 7.76 -25.50
N ALA A 235 -6.87 7.94 -24.41
CA ALA A 235 -7.43 8.17 -23.08
C ALA A 235 -7.71 9.67 -22.81
N GLN A 236 -7.54 10.55 -23.79
CA GLN A 236 -7.89 11.97 -23.63
C GLN A 236 -9.41 12.13 -23.75
N ALA A 237 -10.11 12.08 -22.61
CA ALA A 237 -11.56 12.23 -22.56
C ALA A 237 -12.01 12.93 -21.26
N ALA A 238 -13.25 13.43 -21.26
CA ALA A 238 -13.83 14.17 -20.15
C ALA A 238 -14.28 13.27 -18.99
N THR A 239 -14.70 12.03 -19.28
CA THR A 239 -15.21 11.09 -18.28
C THR A 239 -14.24 9.92 -18.09
N ILE A 240 -14.15 9.38 -16.87
CA ILE A 240 -13.28 8.23 -16.60
C ILE A 240 -13.68 7.00 -17.42
N ASP A 241 -14.96 6.82 -17.74
CA ASP A 241 -15.43 5.67 -18.52
C ASP A 241 -14.91 5.73 -19.96
N ASP A 242 -14.92 6.91 -20.57
CA ASP A 242 -14.35 7.13 -21.90
C ASP A 242 -12.81 7.01 -21.88
N GLN A 243 -12.15 7.51 -20.82
CA GLN A 243 -10.70 7.35 -20.63
C GLN A 243 -10.33 5.86 -20.58
N VAL A 244 -11.08 5.06 -19.81
CA VAL A 244 -10.89 3.61 -19.70
C VAL A 244 -11.18 2.90 -21.03
N ALA A 245 -12.22 3.32 -21.77
CA ALA A 245 -12.51 2.75 -23.09
C ALA A 245 -11.36 2.98 -24.08
N GLY A 246 -10.80 4.20 -24.11
CA GLY A 246 -9.61 4.53 -24.88
C GLY A 246 -8.38 3.72 -24.47
N ALA A 247 -8.13 3.62 -23.16
CA ALA A 247 -7.05 2.80 -22.61
C ALA A 247 -7.19 1.31 -22.97
N LYS A 248 -8.41 0.75 -23.01
CA LYS A 248 -8.67 -0.63 -23.45
C LYS A 248 -8.31 -0.84 -24.93
N ILE A 249 -8.52 0.15 -25.80
CA ILE A 249 -8.08 0.07 -27.20
C ILE A 249 -6.56 -0.04 -27.27
N TRP A 250 -5.84 0.81 -26.52
CA TRP A 250 -4.39 0.78 -26.42
C TRP A 250 -3.87 -0.54 -25.82
N ALA A 251 -4.44 -1.01 -24.71
CA ALA A 251 -4.05 -2.25 -24.04
C ALA A 251 -4.20 -3.47 -24.96
N ASN A 252 -5.27 -3.51 -25.76
CA ASN A 252 -5.49 -4.55 -26.77
C ASN A 252 -4.42 -4.54 -27.87
N LEU A 253 -3.95 -3.35 -28.30
CA LEU A 253 -2.85 -3.23 -29.25
C LEU A 253 -1.55 -3.79 -28.67
N ILE A 254 -1.19 -3.38 -27.45
CA ILE A 254 0.00 -3.87 -26.74
C ILE A 254 -0.05 -5.40 -26.62
N THR A 255 -1.17 -5.94 -26.14
CA THR A 255 -1.37 -7.38 -25.95
C THR A 255 -1.23 -8.17 -27.25
N LYS A 256 -1.77 -7.66 -28.36
CA LYS A 256 -1.64 -8.31 -29.68
C LYS A 256 -0.18 -8.34 -30.15
N LEU A 257 0.53 -7.21 -30.06
CA LEU A 257 1.91 -7.08 -30.51
C LEU A 257 2.86 -7.95 -29.69
N THR A 258 2.76 -7.94 -28.35
CA THR A 258 3.60 -8.76 -27.47
C THR A 258 3.29 -10.26 -27.59
N ARG A 259 2.05 -10.63 -27.92
CA ARG A 259 1.71 -12.03 -28.22
C ARG A 259 2.39 -12.55 -29.49
N ARG A 260 2.48 -11.74 -30.55
CA ARG A 260 3.18 -12.13 -31.80
C ARG A 260 4.70 -12.03 -31.64
N TYR A 261 5.18 -10.92 -31.07
CA TYR A 261 6.60 -10.64 -30.88
C TYR A 261 6.96 -10.81 -29.42
N LYS A 262 7.13 -12.06 -28.97
CA LYS A 262 7.33 -12.41 -27.55
C LYS A 262 8.47 -11.68 -26.84
N TYR A 263 9.52 -11.28 -27.56
CA TYR A 263 10.61 -10.50 -26.99
C TYR A 263 10.19 -9.08 -26.58
N LEU A 264 9.10 -8.55 -27.13
CA LEU A 264 8.55 -7.24 -26.76
C LEU A 264 7.90 -7.22 -25.39
N GLU A 265 7.49 -8.36 -24.84
CA GLU A 265 6.86 -8.43 -23.52
C GLU A 265 7.81 -7.91 -22.44
N ARG A 266 9.07 -8.39 -22.45
CA ARG A 266 10.10 -7.92 -21.53
C ARG A 266 10.47 -6.46 -21.77
N ILE A 267 10.61 -6.06 -23.04
CA ILE A 267 10.96 -4.68 -23.37
C ILE A 267 9.85 -3.74 -22.88
N PHE A 268 8.58 -4.06 -23.13
CA PHE A 268 7.45 -3.27 -22.65
C PHE A 268 7.45 -3.12 -21.12
N ALA A 269 7.74 -4.19 -20.38
CA ALA A 269 7.82 -4.13 -18.92
C ALA A 269 8.96 -3.20 -18.45
N GLU A 270 10.14 -3.29 -19.08
CA GLU A 270 11.29 -2.42 -18.79
C GLU A 270 10.98 -0.96 -19.16
N THR A 271 10.42 -0.70 -20.35
CA THR A 271 10.01 0.64 -20.79
C THR A 271 8.94 1.23 -19.86
N SER A 272 7.98 0.43 -19.39
CA SER A 272 6.93 0.91 -18.47
C SER A 272 7.52 1.45 -17.17
N VAL A 273 8.56 0.80 -16.64
CA VAL A 273 9.29 1.30 -15.46
C VAL A 273 9.97 2.64 -15.77
N HIS A 274 10.65 2.75 -16.91
CA HIS A 274 11.30 4.01 -17.32
C HIS A 274 10.30 5.16 -17.53
N VAL A 275 9.13 4.89 -18.11
CA VAL A 275 8.06 5.88 -18.23
C VAL A 275 7.58 6.31 -16.84
N LEU A 276 7.38 5.36 -15.91
CA LEU A 276 6.96 5.63 -14.53
C LEU A 276 8.00 6.42 -13.70
N GLU A 277 9.29 6.28 -13.97
CA GLU A 277 10.33 7.08 -13.30
C GLU A 277 10.20 8.58 -13.56
N ASN A 278 9.54 8.95 -14.65
CA ASN A 278 9.44 10.32 -15.13
C ASN A 278 8.07 10.97 -14.86
N ILE A 279 7.19 10.36 -14.04
CA ILE A 279 5.84 10.92 -13.76
C ILE A 279 5.87 12.36 -13.23
N HIS A 280 6.93 12.75 -12.53
CA HIS A 280 7.14 14.11 -12.02
C HIS A 280 7.42 15.15 -13.12
N ARG A 281 7.61 14.72 -14.37
CA ARG A 281 7.82 15.57 -15.55
C ARG A 281 6.57 15.71 -16.41
N TYR A 282 5.57 14.87 -16.19
CA TYR A 282 4.34 14.86 -16.98
C TYR A 282 3.29 15.79 -16.38
N SER A 283 2.32 16.18 -17.19
CA SER A 283 1.14 16.89 -16.69
C SER A 283 0.28 15.96 -15.84
N ASP A 284 -0.61 16.53 -15.02
CA ASP A 284 -1.55 15.72 -14.22
C ASP A 284 -2.47 14.87 -15.11
N ASP A 285 -2.89 15.42 -16.26
CA ASP A 285 -3.72 14.71 -17.23
C ASP A 285 -2.96 13.53 -17.86
N ASP A 286 -1.70 13.74 -18.27
CA ASP A 286 -0.84 12.69 -18.80
C ASP A 286 -0.60 11.58 -17.75
N ASN A 287 -0.34 11.96 -16.50
CA ASN A 287 -0.18 11.00 -15.40
C ASN A 287 -1.45 10.20 -15.14
N ARG A 288 -2.62 10.85 -15.18
CA ARG A 288 -3.91 10.18 -15.04
C ARG A 288 -4.15 9.20 -16.19
N MET A 289 -3.89 9.60 -17.44
CA MET A 289 -4.02 8.72 -18.60
C MET A 289 -3.06 7.52 -18.53
N LEU A 290 -1.82 7.75 -18.08
CA LEU A 290 -0.83 6.71 -17.84
C LEU A 290 -1.29 5.73 -16.76
N ALA A 291 -1.77 6.24 -15.63
CA ALA A 291 -2.29 5.43 -14.53
C ALA A 291 -3.49 4.58 -14.97
N ILE A 292 -4.40 5.14 -15.78
CA ILE A 292 -5.55 4.42 -16.33
C ILE A 292 -5.09 3.31 -17.30
N GLY A 293 -4.18 3.62 -18.22
CA GLY A 293 -3.66 2.64 -19.18
C GLY A 293 -2.96 1.45 -18.51
N LEU A 294 -2.03 1.74 -17.60
CA LEU A 294 -1.34 0.68 -16.84
C LEU A 294 -2.30 -0.04 -15.89
N GLY A 295 -3.27 0.68 -15.30
CA GLY A 295 -4.36 0.13 -14.50
C GLY A 295 -5.17 -0.93 -15.24
N VAL A 296 -5.55 -0.67 -16.50
CA VAL A 296 -6.23 -1.65 -17.36
C VAL A 296 -5.38 -2.90 -17.61
N LEU A 297 -4.08 -2.72 -17.88
CA LEU A 297 -3.19 -3.87 -18.13
C LEU A 297 -3.02 -4.77 -16.89
N VAL A 298 -2.92 -4.17 -15.70
CA VAL A 298 -2.83 -4.96 -14.46
C VAL A 298 -4.18 -5.58 -14.08
N SER A 299 -5.30 -4.90 -14.36
CA SER A 299 -6.64 -5.43 -14.07
C SER A 299 -7.00 -6.62 -14.94
N GLU A 300 -6.55 -6.63 -16.20
CA GLU A 300 -6.71 -7.75 -17.13
C GLU A 300 -5.69 -8.88 -16.89
N GLY A 301 -4.73 -8.69 -15.98
CA GLY A 301 -3.68 -9.66 -15.66
C GLY A 301 -2.64 -9.80 -16.77
N PHE A 302 -2.54 -8.83 -17.69
CA PHE A 302 -1.52 -8.81 -18.74
C PHE A 302 -0.12 -8.55 -18.15
N MET A 303 -0.02 -7.69 -17.14
CA MET A 303 1.24 -7.42 -16.44
C MET A 303 1.06 -7.45 -14.91
N PRO A 304 2.10 -7.83 -14.16
CA PRO A 304 2.09 -7.72 -12.70
C PRO A 304 2.17 -6.26 -12.22
N MET A 305 1.77 -6.01 -10.96
CA MET A 305 1.84 -4.68 -10.32
C MET A 305 3.24 -4.26 -9.88
N ASP A 306 4.28 -5.08 -10.10
CA ASP A 306 5.63 -4.83 -9.61
C ASP A 306 6.30 -3.62 -10.27
N CYS A 307 5.87 -3.24 -11.47
CA CYS A 307 6.31 -2.02 -12.15
C CYS A 307 6.05 -0.75 -11.31
N PHE A 308 4.99 -0.73 -10.51
CA PHE A 308 4.63 0.42 -9.68
C PHE A 308 5.53 0.60 -8.45
N ARG A 309 6.36 -0.39 -8.10
CA ARG A 309 7.34 -0.26 -7.00
C ARG A 309 8.30 0.91 -7.21
N ILE A 310 8.54 1.27 -8.47
CA ILE A 310 9.42 2.40 -8.80
C ILE A 310 8.91 3.73 -8.23
N LEU A 311 7.60 3.84 -8.03
CA LEU A 311 6.94 5.03 -7.48
C LEU A 311 7.18 5.21 -5.98
N GLN A 312 7.70 4.19 -5.28
CA GLN A 312 8.04 4.25 -3.86
C GLN A 312 9.36 5.01 -3.59
N LYS A 313 10.08 5.44 -4.65
CA LYS A 313 11.30 6.27 -4.52
C LYS A 313 10.99 7.62 -3.88
N ASP A 314 11.84 8.08 -2.97
CA ASP A 314 11.63 9.29 -2.16
C ASP A 314 11.27 10.55 -2.98
N HIS A 315 11.94 10.76 -4.11
CA HIS A 315 11.68 11.93 -4.96
C HIS A 315 10.33 11.90 -5.68
N LEU A 316 9.67 10.73 -5.77
CA LEU A 316 8.32 10.58 -6.34
C LEU A 316 7.24 10.58 -5.25
N THR A 317 7.58 10.20 -4.01
CA THR A 317 6.61 10.18 -2.90
C THR A 317 6.50 11.53 -2.19
N LYS A 318 7.55 12.35 -2.18
CA LYS A 318 7.60 13.64 -1.45
C LYS A 318 6.43 14.59 -1.74
N ASP A 319 6.02 14.72 -3.00
CA ASP A 319 5.03 15.71 -3.44
C ASP A 319 3.63 15.09 -3.62
N GLY A 320 3.45 13.83 -3.23
CA GLY A 320 2.18 13.11 -3.34
C GLY A 320 1.81 12.64 -4.75
N ILE A 321 2.66 12.89 -5.75
CA ILE A 321 2.40 12.46 -7.14
C ILE A 321 2.33 10.94 -7.28
N ALA A 322 3.20 10.19 -6.57
CA ALA A 322 3.14 8.74 -6.50
C ALA A 322 1.82 8.23 -5.90
N LEU A 323 1.32 8.90 -4.85
CA LEU A 323 0.04 8.57 -4.21
C LEU A 323 -1.13 8.81 -5.16
N GLY A 324 -1.17 9.97 -5.83
CA GLY A 324 -2.21 10.28 -6.82
C GLY A 324 -2.24 9.24 -7.95
N PHE A 325 -1.06 8.96 -8.51
CA PHE A 325 -0.91 7.96 -9.57
C PHE A 325 -1.41 6.57 -9.12
N MET A 326 -0.95 6.09 -7.97
CA MET A 326 -1.33 4.78 -7.46
C MET A 326 -2.83 4.72 -7.13
N THR A 327 -3.42 5.83 -6.67
CA THR A 327 -4.87 5.92 -6.42
C THR A 327 -5.67 5.67 -7.70
N ASP A 328 -5.27 6.28 -8.82
CA ASP A 328 -5.95 6.07 -10.10
C ASP A 328 -5.78 4.64 -10.62
N VAL A 329 -4.59 4.03 -10.44
CA VAL A 329 -4.37 2.60 -10.75
C VAL A 329 -5.32 1.71 -9.94
N LEU A 330 -5.42 1.93 -8.62
CA LEU A 330 -6.27 1.16 -7.73
C LEU A 330 -7.75 1.32 -8.11
N ARG A 331 -8.18 2.55 -8.41
CA ARG A 331 -9.53 2.86 -8.87
C ARG A 331 -9.88 2.06 -10.13
N VAL A 332 -9.00 2.06 -11.13
CA VAL A 332 -9.23 1.31 -12.37
C VAL A 332 -9.24 -0.20 -12.12
N TYR A 333 -8.31 -0.69 -11.29
CA TYR A 333 -8.23 -2.11 -10.96
C TYR A 333 -9.52 -2.65 -10.31
N LEU A 334 -10.09 -1.89 -9.37
CA LEU A 334 -11.29 -2.27 -8.62
C LEU A 334 -12.59 -2.20 -9.43
N ARG A 335 -12.57 -1.67 -10.66
CA ARG A 335 -13.75 -1.71 -11.55
C ARG A 335 -14.08 -3.14 -12.00
N ASP A 336 -13.02 -3.92 -12.28
CA ASP A 336 -13.13 -5.26 -12.86
C ASP A 336 -12.68 -6.35 -11.87
N ASN A 337 -12.19 -5.98 -10.67
CA ASN A 337 -11.68 -6.90 -9.63
C ASN A 337 -12.12 -6.48 -8.22
N ASN A 338 -12.04 -7.41 -7.26
CA ASN A 338 -12.35 -7.14 -5.85
C ASN A 338 -11.09 -6.97 -4.96
N ALA A 339 -11.31 -6.58 -3.71
CA ALA A 339 -10.26 -6.37 -2.71
C ALA A 339 -9.37 -7.61 -2.46
N ALA A 340 -9.93 -8.83 -2.54
CA ALA A 340 -9.16 -10.05 -2.34
C ALA A 340 -8.18 -10.31 -3.50
N GLN A 341 -8.63 -10.09 -4.74
CA GLN A 341 -7.78 -10.16 -5.93
C GLN A 341 -6.69 -9.08 -5.89
N LEU A 342 -7.05 -7.85 -5.50
CA LEU A 342 -6.10 -6.76 -5.31
C LEU A 342 -5.04 -7.10 -4.25
N SER A 343 -5.45 -7.59 -3.08
CA SER A 343 -4.54 -8.04 -2.00
C SER A 343 -3.55 -9.09 -2.51
N LYS A 344 -4.00 -10.04 -3.33
CA LYS A 344 -3.13 -11.05 -3.97
C LYS A 344 -2.17 -10.41 -4.97
N ALA A 345 -2.65 -9.52 -5.83
CA ALA A 345 -1.83 -8.85 -6.84
C ALA A 345 -0.71 -8.00 -6.19
N LEU A 346 -1.03 -7.23 -5.15
CA LEU A 346 -0.08 -6.44 -4.38
C LEU A 346 0.98 -7.33 -3.69
N LYS A 347 0.55 -8.44 -3.06
CA LYS A 347 1.46 -9.41 -2.45
C LYS A 347 2.42 -10.03 -3.47
N SER A 348 1.90 -10.48 -4.61
CA SER A 348 2.73 -11.03 -5.71
C SER A 348 3.71 -10.01 -6.26
N ALA A 349 3.31 -8.74 -6.33
CA ALA A 349 4.16 -7.63 -6.73
C ALA A 349 5.16 -7.19 -5.65
N LYS A 350 5.15 -7.77 -4.44
CA LYS A 350 5.95 -7.37 -3.28
C LYS A 350 5.71 -5.91 -2.85
N ILE A 351 4.52 -5.38 -3.12
CA ILE A 351 4.06 -4.11 -2.56
C ILE A 351 3.44 -4.42 -1.21
N ARG A 352 4.22 -4.23 -0.14
CA ARG A 352 3.85 -4.64 1.22
C ARG A 352 2.84 -3.70 1.86
N GLN A 353 3.05 -2.39 1.72
CA GLN A 353 2.18 -1.39 2.31
C GLN A 353 1.87 -0.29 1.29
N LEU A 354 0.58 -0.01 1.09
CA LEU A 354 0.14 1.10 0.23
C LEU A 354 0.53 2.47 0.81
N VAL A 355 0.80 2.53 2.11
CA VAL A 355 1.33 3.75 2.76
C VAL A 355 2.71 4.15 2.23
N ASP A 356 3.46 3.23 1.61
CA ASP A 356 4.78 3.52 1.05
C ASP A 356 4.73 4.49 -0.16
N PHE A 357 3.55 4.69 -0.77
CA PHE A 357 3.35 5.68 -1.84
C PHE A 357 3.05 7.08 -1.30
N PHE A 358 2.74 7.22 -0.01
CA PHE A 358 2.46 8.49 0.62
C PHE A 358 3.76 9.27 0.86
N PRO A 359 3.70 10.62 0.88
CA PRO A 359 4.77 11.45 1.43
C PRO A 359 5.15 10.96 2.83
N ILE A 360 6.44 10.96 3.16
CA ILE A 360 6.97 10.42 4.42
C ILE A 360 6.23 11.01 5.64
N ALA A 361 5.96 12.31 5.64
CA ALA A 361 5.27 13.02 6.72
C ALA A 361 3.77 12.65 6.88
N LYS A 362 3.20 11.90 5.93
CA LYS A 362 1.78 11.48 5.90
C LYS A 362 1.64 9.95 5.95
N ARG A 363 2.69 9.22 6.34
CA ARG A 363 2.68 7.75 6.43
C ARG A 363 2.11 7.28 7.77
N ASP A 364 0.87 7.65 8.02
CA ASP A 364 0.11 7.26 9.20
C ASP A 364 -1.30 6.81 8.83
N ASN A 365 -1.95 6.13 9.76
CA ASN A 365 -3.26 5.52 9.51
C ASN A 365 -4.35 6.56 9.26
N ASP A 366 -4.32 7.71 9.94
CA ASP A 366 -5.37 8.72 9.83
C ASP A 366 -5.29 9.44 8.48
N CYS A 367 -4.07 9.70 8.03
CA CYS A 367 -3.81 10.23 6.69
C CYS A 367 -4.21 9.21 5.61
N PHE A 368 -3.94 7.92 5.82
CA PHE A 368 -4.35 6.85 4.91
C PHE A 368 -5.87 6.78 4.75
N VAL A 369 -6.60 6.67 5.87
CA VAL A 369 -8.07 6.60 5.89
C VAL A 369 -8.68 7.83 5.25
N ARG A 370 -8.28 9.04 5.69
CA ARG A 370 -8.80 10.30 5.15
C ARG A 370 -8.60 10.43 3.64
N HIS A 371 -7.45 10.00 3.12
CA HIS A 371 -7.19 10.03 1.68
C HIS A 371 -8.17 9.14 0.92
N PHE A 372 -8.28 7.86 1.30
CA PHE A 372 -9.12 6.92 0.55
C PHE A 372 -10.63 7.12 0.77
N GLU A 373 -11.05 7.71 1.89
CA GLU A 373 -12.42 8.20 2.07
C GLU A 373 -12.73 9.33 1.09
N ALA A 374 -11.83 10.32 0.97
CA ALA A 374 -11.99 11.43 0.04
C ALA A 374 -11.97 10.99 -1.44
N GLN A 375 -11.39 9.82 -1.73
CA GLN A 375 -11.32 9.24 -3.07
C GLN A 375 -12.46 8.26 -3.38
N ASP A 376 -13.36 8.03 -2.43
CA ASP A 376 -14.47 7.07 -2.48
C ASP A 376 -14.00 5.63 -2.77
N LEU A 377 -13.00 5.18 -2.01
CA LEU A 377 -12.39 3.84 -2.12
C LEU A 377 -12.36 3.10 -0.77
N PRO A 378 -13.53 2.78 -0.18
CA PRO A 378 -13.61 2.12 1.13
C PRO A 378 -12.94 0.74 1.16
N GLU A 379 -12.91 0.02 0.05
CA GLU A 379 -12.29 -1.30 -0.07
C GLU A 379 -10.78 -1.27 0.23
N ILE A 380 -10.12 -0.15 -0.07
CA ILE A 380 -8.69 0.04 0.21
C ILE A 380 -8.46 0.24 1.71
N ILE A 381 -9.39 0.92 2.38
CA ILE A 381 -9.34 1.13 3.83
C ILE A 381 -9.53 -0.20 4.56
N GLU A 382 -10.53 -0.99 4.15
CA GLU A 382 -10.78 -2.32 4.69
C GLU A 382 -9.58 -3.25 4.50
N LEU A 383 -8.98 -3.25 3.30
CA LEU A 383 -7.78 -4.02 3.00
C LEU A 383 -6.60 -3.61 3.90
N HIS A 384 -6.41 -2.31 4.10
CA HIS A 384 -5.36 -1.79 4.97
C HIS A 384 -5.58 -2.18 6.44
N SER A 385 -6.80 -2.04 6.93
CA SER A 385 -7.18 -2.44 8.29
C SER A 385 -6.96 -3.94 8.52
N ALA A 386 -7.38 -4.78 7.58
CA ALA A 386 -7.16 -6.23 7.64
C ALA A 386 -5.67 -6.59 7.65
N HIS A 387 -4.85 -5.93 6.82
CA HIS A 387 -3.39 -6.12 6.82
C HIS A 387 -2.74 -5.67 8.13
N GLN A 388 -3.15 -4.51 8.67
CA GLN A 388 -2.67 -4.04 9.97
C GLN A 388 -3.05 -5.00 11.10
N ALA A 389 -4.27 -5.52 11.11
CA ALA A 389 -4.73 -6.47 12.14
C ALA A 389 -3.86 -7.75 12.15
N VAL A 390 -3.53 -8.29 10.97
CA VAL A 390 -2.60 -9.43 10.85
C VAL A 390 -1.20 -9.04 11.33
N ALA A 391 -0.67 -7.90 10.86
CA ALA A 391 0.66 -7.44 11.25
C ALA A 391 0.81 -7.22 12.76
N MET A 392 -0.24 -6.73 13.44
CA MET A 392 -0.27 -6.58 14.89
C MET A 392 -0.19 -7.94 15.61
N ARG A 393 -0.91 -8.95 15.11
CA ARG A 393 -0.88 -10.31 15.66
C ARG A 393 0.51 -10.93 15.47
N ASP A 394 1.07 -10.84 14.27
CA ASP A 394 2.41 -11.34 13.95
C ASP A 394 3.49 -10.65 14.81
N ALA A 395 3.36 -9.34 15.04
CA ALA A 395 4.27 -8.59 15.90
C ALA A 395 4.22 -9.06 17.36
N LEU A 396 3.04 -9.37 17.90
CA LEU A 396 2.93 -9.95 19.25
C LEU A 396 3.58 -11.33 19.29
N VAL A 397 3.29 -12.21 18.33
CA VAL A 397 3.88 -13.56 18.28
C VAL A 397 5.41 -13.48 18.23
N ALA A 398 5.96 -12.60 17.39
CA ALA A 398 7.40 -12.41 17.28
C ALA A 398 8.04 -11.91 18.59
N GLU A 399 7.38 -10.99 19.30
CA GLU A 399 7.87 -10.47 20.58
C GLU A 399 7.82 -11.54 21.69
N LEU A 400 6.74 -12.30 21.79
CA LEU A 400 6.62 -13.40 22.76
C LEU A 400 7.65 -14.50 22.47
N ALA A 401 7.81 -14.88 21.20
CA ALA A 401 8.80 -15.88 20.80
C ALA A 401 10.24 -15.40 21.03
N ARG A 402 10.49 -14.09 21.00
CA ARG A 402 11.78 -13.51 21.40
C ARG A 402 12.02 -13.71 22.90
N ILE A 403 11.02 -13.40 23.74
CA ILE A 403 11.12 -13.59 25.20
C ILE A 403 11.40 -15.05 25.54
N VAL A 404 10.66 -16.00 24.94
CA VAL A 404 10.85 -17.45 25.18
C VAL A 404 12.27 -17.91 24.83
N ARG A 405 12.79 -17.49 23.68
CA ARG A 405 14.15 -17.85 23.24
C ARG A 405 15.23 -17.23 24.14
N GLU A 406 15.04 -16.00 24.60
CA GLU A 406 15.94 -15.35 25.57
C GLU A 406 15.98 -16.11 26.90
N THR A 407 14.83 -16.57 27.38
CA THR A 407 14.74 -17.40 28.59
C THR A 407 15.47 -18.73 28.41
N GLN A 408 15.25 -19.43 27.29
CA GLN A 408 15.93 -20.69 27.00
C GLN A 408 17.44 -20.52 26.90
N SER A 409 17.92 -19.48 26.20
CA SER A 409 19.35 -19.18 26.09
C SER A 409 19.98 -18.86 27.45
N SER A 410 19.25 -18.16 28.33
CA SER A 410 19.75 -17.83 29.68
C SER A 410 19.97 -19.08 30.51
N ILE A 411 19.12 -20.10 30.35
CA ILE A 411 19.23 -21.39 31.05
C ILE A 411 20.34 -22.24 30.46
N ASP A 412 20.52 -22.22 29.13
CA ASP A 412 21.64 -22.92 28.49
C ASP A 412 23.00 -22.34 28.96
N ASP A 413 23.08 -21.03 29.20
CA ASP A 413 24.27 -20.37 29.77
C ASP A 413 24.51 -20.76 31.24
N MET A 414 23.43 -20.93 32.04
CA MET A 414 23.52 -21.38 33.43
C MET A 414 24.01 -22.84 33.52
N THR A 415 23.43 -23.71 32.70
CA THR A 415 23.75 -25.16 32.69
C THR A 415 25.11 -25.49 32.07
N SER A 416 25.61 -24.65 31.14
CA SER A 416 26.95 -24.83 30.54
C SER A 416 28.11 -24.36 31.44
N ASN A 417 27.86 -23.44 32.38
CA ASN A 417 28.86 -22.97 33.34
C ASN A 417 28.96 -23.86 34.61
N GLY A 418 28.01 -24.77 34.84
CA GLY A 418 27.93 -25.65 36.02
C GLY A 418 28.80 -26.91 36.00
N ASN A 419 29.74 -27.07 35.05
CA ASN A 419 30.58 -28.27 34.97
C ASN A 419 31.72 -28.24 36.03
N GLY A 420 31.34 -28.39 37.30
CA GLY A 420 32.22 -28.28 38.47
C GLY A 420 31.73 -29.11 39.67
N GLY A 421 31.48 -30.40 39.45
CA GLY A 421 31.18 -31.47 40.42
C GLY A 421 31.07 -31.16 41.93
N GLY A 422 29.89 -31.44 42.48
CA GLY A 422 29.65 -31.70 43.91
C GLY A 422 28.22 -32.17 44.16
N ASP A 423 28.05 -33.34 44.80
CA ASP A 423 26.77 -34.03 45.15
C ASP A 423 25.87 -33.24 46.14
N GLY A 424 25.63 -31.94 45.90
CA GLY A 424 24.80 -31.09 46.76
C GLY A 424 24.32 -29.77 46.15
N GLN A 425 24.53 -29.52 44.85
CA GLN A 425 24.08 -28.29 44.16
C GLN A 425 22.80 -28.46 43.33
N ASP A 426 22.35 -29.69 43.06
CA ASP A 426 21.21 -29.96 42.18
C ASP A 426 19.90 -29.27 42.63
N GLN A 427 19.65 -29.12 43.94
CA GLN A 427 18.43 -28.46 44.44
C GLN A 427 18.45 -26.92 44.31
N GLU A 428 19.61 -26.27 44.51
CA GLU A 428 19.73 -24.81 44.34
C GLU A 428 19.72 -24.42 42.85
N GLU A 429 20.31 -25.26 41.99
CA GLU A 429 20.28 -25.06 40.53
C GLU A 429 18.87 -25.22 39.94
N ASP A 430 18.08 -26.19 40.42
CA ASP A 430 16.69 -26.38 40.00
C ASP A 430 15.78 -25.21 40.47
N GLU A 431 15.95 -24.70 41.70
CA GLU A 431 15.19 -23.54 42.20
C GLU A 431 15.49 -22.25 41.42
N ASP A 432 16.72 -22.05 40.97
CA ASP A 432 17.11 -20.90 40.14
C ASP A 432 16.53 -20.98 38.72
N VAL A 433 16.45 -22.18 38.14
CA VAL A 433 15.84 -22.40 36.82
C VAL A 433 14.32 -22.15 36.86
N ASP A 434 13.63 -22.62 37.90
CA ASP A 434 12.20 -22.40 38.06
C ASP A 434 11.87 -20.91 38.22
N GLN A 435 12.70 -20.16 38.98
CA GLN A 435 12.56 -18.69 39.10
C GLN A 435 12.72 -17.97 37.76
N VAL A 436 13.61 -18.43 36.89
CA VAL A 436 13.79 -17.86 35.55
C VAL A 436 12.55 -18.07 34.68
N PHE A 437 11.94 -19.26 34.73
CA PHE A 437 10.68 -19.52 34.01
C PHE A 437 9.50 -18.76 34.60
N GLU A 438 9.40 -18.63 35.92
CA GLU A 438 8.39 -17.80 36.59
C GLU A 438 8.48 -16.34 36.09
N ALA A 439 9.67 -15.75 36.14
CA ALA A 439 9.92 -14.39 35.67
C ALA A 439 9.58 -14.23 34.18
N ALA A 440 9.87 -15.24 33.36
CA ALA A 440 9.52 -15.25 31.94
C ALA A 440 8.00 -15.29 31.72
N ASN A 441 7.26 -16.15 32.44
CA ASN A 441 5.79 -16.22 32.39
C ASN A 441 5.15 -14.87 32.76
N VAL A 442 5.64 -14.22 33.82
CA VAL A 442 5.18 -12.88 34.21
C VAL A 442 5.45 -11.84 33.11
N LYS A 443 6.63 -11.90 32.47
CA LYS A 443 6.99 -10.98 31.37
C LYS A 443 6.09 -11.19 30.14
N LEU A 444 5.84 -12.46 29.77
CA LEU A 444 4.95 -12.84 28.67
C LEU A 444 3.52 -12.34 28.95
N ALA A 445 2.97 -12.62 30.15
CA ALA A 445 1.64 -12.19 30.54
C ALA A 445 1.48 -10.66 30.47
N LYS A 446 2.46 -9.90 30.96
CA LYS A 446 2.46 -8.43 30.87
C LYS A 446 2.46 -7.93 29.42
N ALA A 447 3.23 -8.57 28.54
CA ALA A 447 3.28 -8.22 27.11
C ALA A 447 1.93 -8.48 26.42
N VAL A 448 1.33 -9.64 26.67
CA VAL A 448 -0.01 -10.01 26.14
C VAL A 448 -1.07 -9.03 26.65
N GLN A 449 -1.14 -8.78 27.96
CA GLN A 449 -2.12 -7.85 28.55
C GLN A 449 -2.00 -6.42 28.00
N LYS A 450 -0.77 -5.96 27.73
CA LYS A 450 -0.53 -4.65 27.09
C LYS A 450 -1.15 -4.61 25.69
N CYS A 451 -0.97 -5.66 24.89
CA CYS A 451 -1.56 -5.76 23.55
C CYS A 451 -3.08 -5.96 23.58
N MET A 452 -3.61 -6.76 24.51
CA MET A 452 -5.05 -6.92 24.72
C MET A 452 -5.74 -5.57 24.96
N ARG A 453 -5.20 -4.75 25.88
CA ARG A 453 -5.75 -3.42 26.16
C ARG A 453 -5.62 -2.47 24.98
N ARG A 454 -4.46 -2.46 24.31
CA ARG A 454 -4.20 -1.56 23.18
C ARG A 454 -5.08 -1.86 21.98
N ASN A 455 -5.33 -3.13 21.68
CA ASN A 455 -6.03 -3.56 20.47
C ASN A 455 -7.47 -4.05 20.74
N SER A 456 -7.93 -3.96 21.99
CA SER A 456 -9.23 -4.51 22.43
C SER A 456 -9.44 -5.99 22.07
N TRP A 457 -8.37 -6.79 22.16
CA TRP A 457 -8.44 -8.22 21.86
C TRP A 457 -9.04 -9.00 23.03
N GLY A 458 -9.87 -10.00 22.71
CA GLY A 458 -10.41 -10.92 23.70
C GLY A 458 -9.40 -11.99 24.11
N GLU A 459 -9.63 -12.59 25.28
CA GLU A 459 -8.79 -13.67 25.81
C GLU A 459 -8.63 -14.84 24.82
N HIS A 460 -9.73 -15.31 24.25
CA HIS A 460 -9.76 -16.35 23.21
C HIS A 460 -8.95 -16.02 21.94
N ASP A 461 -8.70 -14.75 21.62
CA ASP A 461 -7.89 -14.36 20.45
C ASP A 461 -6.41 -14.34 20.77
N VAL A 462 -6.03 -14.04 22.03
CA VAL A 462 -4.63 -13.91 22.42
C VAL A 462 -4.03 -15.23 22.88
N VAL A 463 -4.80 -16.11 23.51
CA VAL A 463 -4.30 -17.42 23.98
C VAL A 463 -3.73 -18.26 22.83
N VAL A 464 -4.35 -18.17 21.64
CA VAL A 464 -3.85 -18.84 20.43
C VAL A 464 -2.54 -18.23 19.92
N LEU A 465 -2.35 -16.92 20.08
CA LEU A 465 -1.09 -16.23 19.73
C LEU A 465 0.02 -16.55 20.73
N VAL A 466 -0.31 -16.70 22.01
CA VAL A 466 0.62 -17.20 23.04
C VAL A 466 1.09 -18.59 22.64
N TRP A 467 0.16 -19.50 22.33
CA TRP A 467 0.51 -20.85 21.85
C TRP A 467 1.43 -20.81 20.62
N ASP A 468 1.09 -20.02 19.60
CA ASP A 468 1.90 -19.89 18.38
C ASP A 468 3.33 -19.43 18.70
N ALA A 469 3.48 -18.45 19.61
CA ALA A 469 4.78 -17.96 20.02
C ALA A 469 5.60 -19.00 20.81
N LEU A 470 4.94 -19.72 21.73
CA LEU A 470 5.58 -20.78 22.51
C LEU A 470 6.09 -21.89 21.59
N MET A 471 5.29 -22.33 20.63
CA MET A 471 5.63 -23.41 19.72
C MET A 471 6.61 -23.00 18.62
N ALA A 472 6.56 -21.76 18.13
CA ALA A 472 7.53 -21.21 17.18
C ALA A 472 8.95 -21.09 17.77
N SER A 473 9.05 -21.11 19.10
CA SER A 473 10.32 -21.05 19.84
C SER A 473 10.90 -22.43 20.16
N VAL A 474 10.25 -23.52 19.73
CA VAL A 474 10.72 -24.88 20.01
C VAL A 474 11.63 -25.39 18.90
N ASP A 475 12.88 -25.67 19.27
CA ASP A 475 13.76 -26.51 18.46
C ASP A 475 13.33 -27.98 18.60
N TRP A 476 12.52 -28.43 17.63
CA TRP A 476 11.98 -29.79 17.63
C TRP A 476 13.07 -30.83 17.35
N PRO A 477 13.16 -31.91 18.16
CA PRO A 477 14.14 -32.96 17.92
C PRO A 477 13.85 -33.71 16.62
N LEU A 478 14.91 -34.18 15.96
CA LEU A 478 14.80 -34.98 14.72
C LEU A 478 14.22 -36.37 14.96
N ARG A 479 14.44 -36.93 16.16
CA ARG A 479 13.96 -38.28 16.51
C ARG A 479 12.54 -38.21 17.07
N PRO A 480 11.58 -38.94 16.49
CA PRO A 480 10.20 -38.93 16.94
C PRO A 480 10.02 -39.27 18.42
N GLU A 481 10.83 -40.17 18.98
CA GLU A 481 10.72 -40.57 20.39
C GLU A 481 10.97 -39.44 21.41
N HIS A 482 11.60 -38.34 21.01
CA HIS A 482 11.87 -37.20 21.88
C HIS A 482 10.90 -36.03 21.67
N ILE A 483 10.05 -36.09 20.65
CA ILE A 483 9.11 -35.01 20.33
C ILE A 483 8.08 -34.86 21.45
N ASP A 484 7.52 -35.96 21.95
CA ASP A 484 6.52 -35.97 23.01
C ASP A 484 7.05 -35.34 24.31
N ALA A 485 8.26 -35.74 24.72
CA ALA A 485 8.92 -35.20 25.90
C ALA A 485 9.23 -33.71 25.75
N ARG A 486 9.71 -33.28 24.57
CA ARG A 486 10.00 -31.86 24.31
C ARG A 486 8.73 -31.01 24.32
N ALA A 487 7.64 -31.51 23.75
CA ALA A 487 6.34 -30.85 23.76
C ALA A 487 5.81 -30.69 25.19
N ALA A 488 5.83 -31.77 25.98
CA ALA A 488 5.38 -31.75 27.37
C ALA A 488 6.17 -30.74 28.21
N LEU A 489 7.51 -30.79 28.12
CA LEU A 489 8.38 -29.86 28.85
C LEU A 489 8.13 -28.40 28.46
N GLN A 490 7.89 -28.12 27.18
CA GLN A 490 7.59 -26.77 26.74
C GLN A 490 6.26 -26.27 27.32
N ILE A 491 5.23 -27.11 27.37
CA ILE A 491 3.92 -26.76 27.94
C ILE A 491 4.07 -26.51 29.44
N GLN A 492 4.74 -27.40 30.17
CA GLN A 492 4.95 -27.28 31.62
C GLN A 492 5.69 -25.99 31.99
N ARG A 493 6.76 -25.64 31.27
CA ARG A 493 7.56 -24.42 31.53
C ARG A 493 6.79 -23.11 31.32
N PHE A 494 5.73 -23.14 30.51
CA PHE A 494 4.95 -21.96 30.13
C PHE A 494 3.46 -22.15 30.40
N SER A 495 3.10 -23.03 31.34
CA SER A 495 1.70 -23.29 31.69
C SER A 495 1.06 -22.06 32.31
N MET A 496 1.77 -21.37 33.20
CA MET A 496 1.25 -20.19 33.91
C MET A 496 0.77 -19.08 32.98
N VAL A 497 1.52 -18.79 31.90
CA VAL A 497 1.05 -17.80 30.92
C VAL A 497 -0.17 -18.30 30.13
N LEU A 498 -0.27 -19.60 29.84
CA LEU A 498 -1.44 -20.16 29.17
C LEU A 498 -2.67 -20.16 30.09
N GLU A 499 -2.51 -20.55 31.35
CA GLU A 499 -3.52 -20.51 32.40
C GLU A 499 -4.08 -19.09 32.57
N ALA A 500 -3.19 -18.09 32.63
CA ALA A 500 -3.56 -16.68 32.76
C ALA A 500 -4.48 -16.15 31.62
N PHE A 501 -4.55 -16.85 30.47
CA PHE A 501 -5.42 -16.51 29.34
C PHE A 501 -6.38 -17.65 28.96
N THR A 502 -6.70 -18.53 29.90
CA THR A 502 -7.71 -19.59 29.75
C THR A 502 -8.77 -19.53 30.87
N GLN A 503 -9.13 -18.32 31.29
CA GLN A 503 -10.08 -18.10 32.40
C GLN A 503 -11.56 -18.23 31.99
N SER A 504 -11.84 -18.40 30.70
CA SER A 504 -13.19 -18.60 30.19
C SER A 504 -13.34 -19.91 29.38
N PRO A 505 -14.53 -20.54 29.38
CA PRO A 505 -14.76 -21.72 28.54
C PRO A 505 -14.50 -21.46 27.05
N LYS A 506 -14.70 -20.19 26.61
CA LYS A 506 -14.44 -19.79 25.23
C LYS A 506 -12.95 -19.83 24.90
N SER A 507 -12.07 -19.36 25.79
CA SER A 507 -10.62 -19.36 25.57
C SER A 507 -10.03 -20.76 25.64
N GLU A 508 -10.49 -21.60 26.58
CA GLU A 508 -10.05 -23.00 26.68
C GLU A 508 -10.36 -23.78 25.40
N ILE A 509 -11.60 -23.66 24.91
CA ILE A 509 -12.02 -24.28 23.65
C ILE A 509 -11.28 -23.70 22.45
N ALA A 510 -10.99 -22.39 22.46
CA ALA A 510 -10.21 -21.76 21.39
C ALA A 510 -8.78 -22.31 21.35
N LEU A 511 -8.12 -22.41 22.50
CA LEU A 511 -6.80 -23.01 22.63
C LEU A 511 -6.81 -24.46 22.17
N LEU A 512 -7.70 -25.31 22.71
CA LEU A 512 -7.74 -26.74 22.38
C LEU A 512 -7.97 -26.99 20.87
N LYS A 513 -8.87 -26.22 20.24
CA LYS A 513 -9.07 -26.27 18.78
C LYS A 513 -7.83 -25.81 18.01
N HIS A 514 -7.09 -24.85 18.54
CA HIS A 514 -5.87 -24.33 17.91
C HIS A 514 -4.72 -25.33 17.99
N VAL A 515 -4.54 -25.97 19.16
CA VAL A 515 -3.61 -27.10 19.36
C VAL A 515 -3.93 -28.23 18.38
N GLN A 516 -5.21 -28.59 18.22
CA GLN A 516 -5.65 -29.60 17.24
C GLN A 516 -5.19 -29.25 15.82
N MET A 517 -5.45 -28.00 15.39
CA MET A 517 -5.05 -27.54 14.05
C MET A 517 -3.53 -27.53 13.90
N TYR A 518 -2.79 -27.09 14.91
CA TYR A 518 -1.33 -27.06 14.90
C TYR A 518 -0.74 -28.47 14.72
N CYS A 519 -1.21 -29.46 15.50
CA CYS A 519 -0.80 -30.85 15.38
C CYS A 519 -1.18 -31.49 14.04
N TYR A 520 -2.27 -31.04 13.42
CA TYR A 520 -2.67 -31.51 12.09
C TYR A 520 -1.77 -30.95 10.98
N THR A 521 -1.40 -29.65 11.08
CA THR A 521 -0.55 -28.99 10.08
C THR A 521 0.91 -29.41 10.15
N GLU A 522 1.38 -29.88 11.31
CA GLU A 522 2.75 -30.33 11.54
C GLU A 522 2.82 -31.87 11.63
N PRO A 523 3.21 -32.59 10.56
CA PRO A 523 3.11 -34.06 10.51
C PRO A 523 3.85 -34.79 11.65
N LYS A 524 4.93 -34.19 12.16
CA LYS A 524 5.72 -34.73 13.29
C LYS A 524 4.97 -34.67 14.63
N LEU A 525 3.96 -33.81 14.75
CA LEU A 525 3.16 -33.61 15.96
C LEU A 525 1.83 -34.36 15.94
N LEU A 526 1.50 -35.03 14.83
CA LEU A 526 0.20 -35.69 14.64
C LEU A 526 -0.10 -36.72 15.74
N LYS A 527 0.92 -37.41 16.26
CA LYS A 527 0.79 -38.43 17.32
C LYS A 527 0.96 -37.89 18.75
N VAL A 528 1.21 -36.60 18.89
CA VAL A 528 1.62 -35.95 20.16
C VAL A 528 0.45 -35.23 20.81
N PHE A 529 -0.63 -35.00 20.06
CA PHE A 529 -1.79 -34.22 20.49
C PHE A 529 -2.36 -34.69 21.83
N GLY A 530 -2.63 -36.00 21.99
CA GLY A 530 -3.17 -36.53 23.25
C GLY A 530 -2.29 -36.24 24.47
N ARG A 531 -0.96 -36.29 24.30
CA ARG A 531 0.00 -35.93 25.34
C ARG A 531 -0.05 -34.44 25.65
N MET A 532 -0.12 -33.57 24.64
CA MET A 532 -0.24 -32.12 24.84
C MET A 532 -1.53 -31.76 25.60
N VAL A 533 -2.66 -32.37 25.26
CA VAL A 533 -3.94 -32.14 25.97
C VAL A 533 -3.85 -32.59 27.42
N LEU A 534 -3.23 -33.74 27.69
CA LEU A 534 -3.03 -34.21 29.06
C LEU A 534 -2.16 -33.26 29.89
N GLU A 535 -1.08 -32.71 29.31
CA GLU A 535 -0.23 -31.74 30.02
C GLU A 535 -0.93 -30.40 30.27
N LEU A 536 -1.73 -29.93 29.32
CA LEU A 536 -2.56 -28.74 29.51
C LEU A 536 -3.62 -28.95 30.59
N TYR A 537 -4.21 -30.15 30.65
CA TYR A 537 -5.14 -30.54 31.71
C TYR A 537 -4.46 -30.56 33.08
N ASN A 538 -3.31 -31.25 33.19
CA ASN A 538 -2.58 -31.38 34.46
C ASN A 538 -2.05 -30.06 35.00
N ALA A 539 -1.92 -29.04 34.14
CA ALA A 539 -1.43 -27.72 34.50
C ALA A 539 -2.57 -26.68 34.65
N ASP A 540 -3.81 -27.14 34.81
CA ASP A 540 -5.01 -26.32 35.02
C ASP A 540 -5.31 -25.32 33.87
N VAL A 541 -4.74 -25.53 32.69
CA VAL A 541 -4.97 -24.71 31.49
C VAL A 541 -6.28 -25.10 30.78
N LEU A 542 -6.71 -26.35 30.92
CA LEU A 542 -7.95 -26.86 30.35
C LEU A 542 -8.77 -27.58 31.43
N SER A 543 -10.04 -27.21 31.56
CA SER A 543 -10.99 -27.86 32.45
C SER A 543 -11.58 -29.15 31.88
N ASP A 544 -12.13 -29.99 32.77
CA ASP A 544 -12.96 -31.15 32.45
C ASP A 544 -14.04 -30.79 31.41
N SER A 545 -14.80 -29.74 31.72
CA SER A 545 -15.89 -29.22 30.90
C SER A 545 -15.43 -28.85 29.47
N ALA A 546 -14.27 -28.22 29.32
CA ALA A 546 -13.75 -27.84 28.01
C ALA A 546 -13.34 -29.07 27.19
N ILE A 547 -12.67 -30.05 27.80
CA ILE A 547 -12.24 -31.27 27.11
C ILE A 547 -13.43 -32.12 26.68
N LEU A 548 -14.41 -32.30 27.59
CA LEU A 548 -15.65 -33.03 27.31
C LEU A 548 -16.47 -32.36 26.21
N PHE A 549 -16.64 -31.03 26.29
CA PHE A 549 -17.33 -30.28 25.25
C PHE A 549 -16.61 -30.38 23.89
N TRP A 550 -15.28 -30.27 23.88
CA TRP A 550 -14.50 -30.43 22.66
C TRP A 550 -14.72 -31.82 22.06
N ALA A 551 -14.57 -32.89 22.83
CA ALA A 551 -14.72 -34.27 22.35
C ALA A 551 -16.14 -34.54 21.79
N ALA A 552 -17.17 -34.02 22.45
CA ALA A 552 -18.56 -34.23 22.04
C ALA A 552 -18.97 -33.39 20.81
N LYS A 553 -18.66 -32.08 20.81
CA LYS A 553 -19.21 -31.11 19.84
C LYS A 553 -18.17 -30.14 19.25
N GLY A 554 -17.02 -29.97 19.89
CA GLY A 554 -16.01 -28.99 19.51
C GLY A 554 -14.91 -29.50 18.58
N VAL A 555 -14.77 -30.79 18.32
CA VAL A 555 -13.68 -31.33 17.47
C VAL A 555 -13.78 -30.80 16.04
N ARG A 556 -12.68 -30.25 15.52
CA ARG A 556 -12.58 -29.86 14.10
C ARG A 556 -12.49 -31.09 13.19
N PHE A 557 -12.87 -30.97 11.92
CA PHE A 557 -12.85 -32.10 10.99
C PHE A 557 -11.41 -32.62 10.75
N GLU A 558 -10.45 -31.71 10.76
CA GLU A 558 -9.03 -31.93 10.55
C GLU A 558 -8.44 -32.84 11.65
N GLY A 559 -8.10 -34.08 11.28
CA GLY A 559 -7.53 -35.06 12.20
C GLY A 559 -8.50 -35.65 13.23
N LYS A 560 -9.82 -35.39 13.11
CA LYS A 560 -10.85 -35.77 14.08
C LYS A 560 -10.71 -37.21 14.63
N THR A 561 -10.69 -38.19 13.74
CA THR A 561 -10.66 -39.63 14.12
C THR A 561 -9.41 -39.97 14.93
N GLU A 562 -8.27 -39.42 14.53
CA GLU A 562 -6.98 -39.70 15.18
C GLU A 562 -6.89 -39.00 16.55
N PHE A 563 -7.31 -37.73 16.63
CA PHE A 563 -7.22 -36.96 17.87
C PHE A 563 -8.23 -37.39 18.94
N LEU A 564 -9.43 -37.82 18.54
CA LEU A 564 -10.38 -38.45 19.47
C LEU A 564 -9.81 -39.75 20.04
N LYS A 565 -9.17 -40.58 19.21
CA LYS A 565 -8.53 -41.81 19.66
C LYS A 565 -7.39 -41.53 20.66
N GLN A 566 -6.59 -40.50 20.42
CA GLN A 566 -5.49 -40.14 21.33
C GLN A 566 -5.97 -39.60 22.68
N THR A 567 -7.17 -39.02 22.75
CA THR A 567 -7.74 -38.43 23.96
C THR A 567 -8.78 -39.31 24.65
N GLU A 568 -9.14 -40.44 24.04
CA GLU A 568 -10.19 -41.37 24.51
C GLU A 568 -10.02 -41.76 25.98
N ALA A 569 -8.82 -42.15 26.39
CA ALA A 569 -8.56 -42.56 27.78
C ALA A 569 -8.78 -41.41 28.78
N LEU A 570 -8.41 -40.18 28.41
CA LEU A 570 -8.63 -39.00 29.24
C LEU A 570 -10.12 -38.66 29.29
N VAL A 571 -10.79 -38.61 28.13
CA VAL A 571 -12.23 -38.30 28.04
C VAL A 571 -13.06 -39.29 28.86
N ASN A 572 -12.79 -40.59 28.74
CA ASN A 572 -13.50 -41.61 29.53
C ASN A 572 -13.27 -41.44 31.03
N LYS A 573 -12.06 -41.06 31.45
CA LYS A 573 -11.77 -40.76 32.85
C LYS A 573 -12.58 -39.56 33.35
N LEU A 574 -12.62 -38.48 32.59
CA LEU A 574 -13.37 -37.27 32.96
C LEU A 574 -14.89 -37.50 32.99
N GLN A 575 -15.43 -38.30 32.06
CA GLN A 575 -16.85 -38.67 32.07
C GLN A 575 -17.23 -39.53 33.28
N ALA A 576 -16.32 -40.39 33.74
CA ALA A 576 -16.56 -41.17 34.96
C ALA A 576 -16.57 -40.28 36.20
N LEU A 577 -15.67 -39.29 36.28
CA LEU A 577 -15.65 -38.31 37.36
C LEU A 577 -16.92 -37.45 37.40
N GLU A 578 -17.39 -36.97 36.24
CA GLU A 578 -18.63 -36.19 36.14
C GLU A 578 -19.88 -37.01 36.54
N ALA A 579 -19.86 -38.32 36.32
CA ALA A 579 -20.95 -39.22 36.72
C ALA A 579 -20.96 -39.50 38.23
N ASP A 580 -19.79 -39.70 38.84
CA ASP A 580 -19.67 -39.96 40.29
C ASP A 580 -20.04 -38.71 41.12
N GLU A 581 -19.78 -37.49 40.63
CA GLU A 581 -20.17 -36.24 41.31
C GLU A 581 -21.68 -35.93 41.22
N GLY A 582 -22.41 -36.55 40.28
CA GLY A 582 -23.84 -36.32 40.07
C GLY A 582 -24.79 -37.20 40.89
N ASP A 583 -24.28 -38.24 41.57
CA ASP A 583 -25.09 -39.19 42.36
C ASP A 583 -25.20 -38.78 43.85
N ASP A 584 -24.34 -37.90 44.38
CA ASP A 584 -24.31 -37.50 45.80
C ASP A 584 -25.36 -36.44 46.20
N ASP A 585 -25.99 -35.74 45.24
CA ASP A 585 -26.99 -34.68 45.50
C ASP A 585 -28.45 -35.19 45.56
N SER A 586 -28.68 -36.50 45.55
CA SER A 586 -30.04 -37.10 45.46
C SER A 586 -30.58 -37.78 46.71
N ASP A 587 -29.84 -37.78 47.84
CA ASP A 587 -30.19 -38.54 49.06
C ASP A 587 -30.45 -37.69 50.34
N GLU A 588 -30.73 -36.38 50.26
CA GLU A 588 -31.02 -35.53 51.44
C GLU A 588 -32.43 -34.87 51.49
N GLU A 589 -33.48 -35.49 50.95
CA GLU A 589 -34.87 -35.07 51.22
C GLU A 589 -35.83 -36.23 51.54
N GLU A 590 -35.48 -37.13 52.46
CA GLU A 590 -36.49 -37.97 53.14
C GLU A 590 -36.07 -38.26 54.59
N GLU A 591 -36.14 -37.28 55.49
CA GLU A 591 -36.31 -37.54 56.95
C GLU A 591 -36.63 -36.26 57.74
N GLU A 592 -37.87 -35.75 57.66
CA GLU A 592 -38.50 -35.05 58.80
C GLU A 592 -40.01 -35.42 58.86
N GLU A 593 -40.34 -36.24 59.87
CA GLU A 593 -41.70 -36.56 60.35
C GLU A 593 -42.37 -35.39 61.08
#